data_AF-A0A845HF34-F1
#
_entry.id   AF-A0A845HF34-F1
#
_cell.length_a   1.000
_cell.length_b   1.000
_cell.length_c   1.000
_cell.angle_alpha   90.00
_cell.angle_beta   90.00
_cell.angle_gamma   90.00
#
_symmetry.space_group_name_H-M   'P 1'
#
loop_
_entity.id
_entity.type
_entity.pdbx_description
1 polymer ?
#
loop_
_entity_poly.entity_id
_entity_poly.type
_entity_poly.pdbx_seq_one_letter_code
_entity_poly.pdbx_strand_id
1 'polypeptide(L)'
;MDMPIKFDTLAYAKKLEEAGLPQQQAEAQSLALRDALAESTVTPGDLVLLKTDVVARIEMLRSEMQAQIEKLRGDLQGQIAKLRDDLQAQIEKLHDDLQGQIEKLRSDLQGQIEKLRSDLQGQIEKVRSDLQGQIEKVRSDLQGQIEKVRSDLQGQIDELKAHMNIRFNILYMLTGLALVLHGVTLGVLFKILSRLP
;
A
#
# COMPACT_ATOMS: atom_id res chain seq x y z
N MET A 1 -79.68 -19.19 -50.33
CA MET A 1 -78.21 -19.12 -50.44
C MET A 1 -77.94 -18.14 -51.58
N ASP A 2 -77.44 -16.96 -51.26
CA ASP A 2 -77.16 -15.93 -52.25
C ASP A 2 -75.92 -16.36 -53.05
N MET A 3 -76.03 -16.48 -54.37
CA MET A 3 -74.90 -16.93 -55.20
C MET A 3 -73.84 -15.84 -55.24
N PRO A 4 -72.57 -16.13 -54.92
CA PRO A 4 -71.53 -15.10 -54.87
C PRO A 4 -71.20 -14.50 -56.24
N ILE A 5 -71.58 -15.19 -57.33
CA ILE A 5 -71.48 -14.71 -58.71
C ILE A 5 -72.90 -14.50 -59.23
N LYS A 6 -73.21 -13.26 -59.68
CA LYS A 6 -74.48 -12.95 -60.34
C LYS A 6 -74.53 -13.67 -61.71
N PHE A 7 -75.12 -14.85 -61.75
CA PHE A 7 -75.34 -15.62 -62.97
C PHE A 7 -76.82 -15.54 -63.39
N ASP A 8 -77.08 -14.86 -64.52
CA ASP A 8 -78.42 -14.76 -65.10
C ASP A 8 -78.73 -16.02 -65.93
N THR A 9 -79.40 -16.96 -65.29
CA THR A 9 -79.82 -18.25 -65.88
C THR A 9 -80.70 -18.06 -67.12
N LEU A 10 -81.50 -16.99 -67.18
CA LEU A 10 -82.46 -16.75 -68.25
C LEU A 10 -81.80 -16.11 -69.47
N ALA A 11 -80.89 -15.15 -69.25
CA ALA A 11 -80.08 -14.57 -70.31
C ALA A 11 -79.14 -15.62 -70.94
N TYR A 12 -78.61 -16.55 -70.15
CA TYR A 12 -77.76 -17.63 -70.65
C TYR A 12 -78.53 -18.68 -71.45
N ALA A 13 -79.71 -19.11 -70.97
CA ALA A 13 -80.57 -20.05 -71.70
C ALA A 13 -81.00 -19.51 -73.07
N LYS A 14 -81.41 -18.23 -73.15
CA LYS A 14 -81.77 -17.57 -74.42
C LYS A 14 -80.62 -17.54 -75.43
N LYS A 15 -79.39 -17.28 -74.98
CA LYS A 15 -78.20 -17.33 -75.85
C LYS A 15 -77.94 -18.74 -76.40
N LEU A 16 -78.20 -19.78 -75.62
CA LEU A 16 -78.06 -21.17 -76.08
C LEU A 16 -79.16 -21.53 -77.10
N GLU A 17 -80.39 -21.07 -76.88
CA GLU A 17 -81.50 -21.21 -77.83
C GLU A 17 -81.20 -20.50 -79.17
N GLU A 18 -80.72 -19.26 -79.11
CA GLU A 18 -80.28 -18.49 -80.29
C GLU A 18 -79.12 -19.16 -81.03
N ALA A 19 -78.27 -19.90 -80.31
CA ALA A 19 -77.19 -20.71 -80.87
C ALA A 19 -77.66 -22.07 -81.44
N GLY A 20 -78.97 -22.34 -81.40
CA GLY A 20 -79.58 -23.53 -82.01
C GLY A 20 -79.77 -24.72 -81.08
N LEU A 21 -79.55 -24.57 -79.76
CA LEU A 21 -79.92 -25.63 -78.81
C LEU A 21 -81.44 -25.68 -78.60
N PRO A 22 -82.04 -26.87 -78.52
CA PRO A 22 -83.43 -27.03 -78.08
C PRO A 22 -83.65 -26.41 -76.69
N GLN A 23 -84.79 -25.74 -76.49
CA GLN A 23 -85.15 -25.05 -75.25
C GLN A 23 -84.91 -25.89 -73.99
N GLN A 24 -85.39 -27.15 -73.97
CA GLN A 24 -85.19 -28.05 -72.82
C GLN A 24 -83.71 -28.31 -72.50
N GLN A 25 -82.85 -28.39 -73.51
CA GLN A 25 -81.41 -28.59 -73.31
C GLN A 25 -80.71 -27.29 -72.87
N ALA A 26 -81.11 -26.14 -73.41
CA ALA A 26 -80.61 -24.83 -72.99
C ALA A 26 -80.96 -24.52 -71.52
N GLU A 27 -82.19 -24.81 -71.10
CA GLU A 27 -82.64 -24.69 -69.70
C GLU A 27 -81.87 -25.65 -68.79
N ALA A 28 -81.73 -26.92 -69.17
CA ALA A 28 -81.00 -27.91 -68.39
C ALA A 28 -79.51 -27.56 -68.21
N GLN A 29 -78.84 -27.05 -69.26
CA GLN A 29 -77.44 -26.62 -69.18
C GLN A 29 -77.27 -25.36 -68.32
N SER A 30 -78.19 -24.40 -68.44
CA SER A 30 -78.18 -23.18 -67.62
C SER A 30 -78.38 -23.50 -66.13
N LEU A 31 -79.27 -24.44 -65.81
CA LEU A 31 -79.50 -24.93 -64.45
C LEU A 31 -78.31 -25.73 -63.92
N ALA A 32 -77.74 -26.64 -64.71
CA ALA A 32 -76.56 -27.40 -64.30
C ALA A 32 -75.35 -26.50 -64.04
N LEU A 33 -75.15 -25.46 -64.86
CA LEU A 33 -74.09 -24.47 -64.66
C LEU A 33 -74.35 -23.60 -63.43
N ARG A 34 -75.60 -23.19 -63.19
CA ARG A 34 -75.99 -22.50 -61.96
C ARG A 34 -75.65 -23.34 -60.72
N ASP A 35 -76.02 -24.61 -60.73
CA ASP A 35 -75.81 -25.50 -59.59
C ASP A 35 -74.31 -25.78 -59.38
N ALA A 36 -73.53 -25.96 -60.45
CA ALA A 36 -72.07 -26.09 -60.37
C ALA A 36 -71.38 -24.81 -59.89
N LEU A 37 -71.87 -23.62 -60.25
CA LEU A 37 -71.36 -22.33 -59.75
C LEU A 37 -71.80 -22.02 -58.32
N ALA A 38 -72.86 -22.68 -57.83
CA ALA A 38 -73.31 -22.62 -56.45
C ALA A 38 -72.51 -23.57 -55.54
N GLU A 39 -71.83 -24.58 -56.09
CA GLU A 39 -71.10 -25.59 -55.33
C GLU A 39 -69.64 -25.15 -55.07
N SER A 40 -69.29 -24.98 -53.80
CA SER A 40 -67.92 -24.80 -53.29
C SER A 40 -67.16 -23.54 -53.72
N THR A 41 -67.77 -22.36 -53.54
CA THR A 41 -67.07 -21.08 -53.60
C THR A 41 -66.91 -20.48 -52.20
N VAL A 42 -65.72 -19.94 -51.90
CA VAL A 42 -65.49 -19.18 -50.66
C VAL A 42 -66.42 -17.97 -50.67
N THR A 43 -67.31 -17.89 -49.68
CA THR A 43 -68.25 -16.77 -49.62
C THR A 43 -67.57 -15.53 -49.04
N PRO A 44 -68.05 -14.31 -49.35
CA PRO A 44 -67.58 -13.10 -48.67
C PRO A 44 -67.69 -13.19 -47.14
N GLY A 45 -68.68 -13.94 -46.61
CA GLY A 45 -68.83 -14.19 -45.18
C GLY A 45 -67.67 -14.99 -44.59
N ASP A 46 -67.21 -16.04 -45.27
CA ASP A 46 -66.05 -16.84 -44.85
C ASP A 46 -64.77 -16.00 -44.81
N LEU A 47 -64.59 -15.11 -45.79
CA LEU A 47 -63.48 -14.15 -45.80
C LEU A 47 -63.53 -13.18 -44.62
N VAL A 48 -64.71 -12.69 -44.27
CA VAL A 48 -64.91 -11.78 -43.14
C VAL A 48 -64.63 -12.50 -41.81
N LEU A 49 -65.08 -13.74 -41.66
CA LEU A 49 -64.78 -14.56 -40.47
C LEU A 49 -63.28 -14.80 -40.34
N LEU A 50 -62.61 -15.21 -41.41
CA LEU A 50 -61.16 -15.43 -41.42
C LEU A 50 -60.40 -14.14 -41.09
N LYS A 51 -60.79 -13.00 -41.71
CA LYS A 51 -60.18 -11.70 -41.42
C LYS A 51 -60.35 -11.33 -39.94
N THR A 52 -61.52 -11.58 -39.37
CA THR A 52 -61.81 -11.27 -37.97
C THR A 52 -61.00 -12.15 -37.02
N ASP A 53 -60.89 -13.45 -37.28
CA ASP A 53 -60.05 -14.37 -36.49
C ASP A 53 -58.56 -13.97 -36.56
N VAL A 54 -58.06 -13.66 -37.76
CA VAL A 54 -56.66 -13.23 -37.93
C VAL A 54 -56.39 -11.92 -37.19
N VAL A 55 -57.27 -10.93 -37.29
CA VAL A 55 -57.13 -9.66 -36.54
C VAL A 55 -57.15 -9.92 -35.03
N ALA A 56 -58.07 -10.76 -34.54
CA ALA A 56 -58.14 -11.11 -33.12
C ALA A 56 -56.85 -11.78 -32.63
N ARG A 57 -56.28 -12.70 -33.42
CA ARG A 57 -54.99 -13.35 -33.08
C ARG A 57 -53.82 -12.38 -33.08
N ILE A 58 -53.78 -11.44 -34.02
CA ILE A 58 -52.74 -10.40 -34.06
C ILE A 58 -52.82 -9.52 -32.81
N GLU A 59 -54.02 -9.10 -32.39
CA GLU A 59 -54.18 -8.29 -31.19
C GLU A 59 -53.83 -9.06 -29.91
N MET A 60 -54.20 -10.35 -29.81
CA MET A 60 -53.77 -11.20 -28.70
C MET A 60 -52.24 -11.34 -28.64
N LEU A 61 -51.60 -11.62 -29.77
CA LEU A 61 -50.14 -11.76 -29.85
C LEU A 61 -49.44 -10.44 -29.47
N ARG A 62 -49.99 -9.31 -29.92
CA ARG A 62 -49.47 -7.97 -29.58
C ARG A 62 -49.58 -7.69 -28.08
N SER A 63 -50.72 -8.03 -27.47
CA SER A 63 -50.92 -7.89 -26.02
C SER A 63 -49.97 -8.78 -25.22
N GLU A 64 -49.79 -10.04 -25.64
CA GLU A 64 -48.87 -10.96 -24.98
C GLU A 64 -47.42 -10.48 -25.08
N MET A 65 -47.00 -10.03 -26.26
CA MET A 65 -45.66 -9.50 -26.47
C MET A 65 -45.41 -8.24 -25.63
N GLN A 66 -46.40 -7.34 -25.52
CA GLN A 66 -46.29 -6.16 -24.65
C GLN A 66 -46.11 -6.57 -23.18
N ALA A 67 -46.89 -7.55 -22.70
CA ALA A 67 -46.78 -8.04 -21.33
C ALA A 67 -45.41 -8.69 -21.06
N GLN A 68 -44.87 -9.45 -22.01
CA GLN A 68 -43.53 -10.04 -21.90
C GLN A 68 -42.43 -8.97 -21.88
N ILE A 69 -42.54 -7.92 -22.70
CA ILE A 69 -41.60 -6.79 -22.71
C ILE A 69 -41.61 -6.07 -21.36
N GLU A 70 -42.78 -5.76 -20.80
CA GLU A 70 -42.88 -5.09 -19.50
C GLU A 70 -42.32 -5.96 -18.37
N LYS A 71 -42.58 -7.28 -18.40
CA LYS A 71 -42.00 -8.20 -17.43
C LYS A 71 -40.47 -8.21 -17.52
N LEU A 72 -39.92 -8.36 -18.73
CA LEU A 72 -38.47 -8.36 -18.94
C LEU A 72 -37.84 -7.03 -18.49
N ARG A 73 -38.51 -5.90 -18.74
CA ARG A 73 -38.05 -4.59 -18.31
C ARG A 73 -38.01 -4.48 -16.77
N GLY A 74 -39.04 -4.98 -16.09
CA GLY A 74 -39.08 -5.05 -14.63
C GLY A 74 -37.98 -5.94 -14.05
N ASP A 75 -37.78 -7.12 -14.63
CA ASP A 75 -36.74 -8.06 -14.21
C ASP A 75 -35.33 -7.46 -14.38
N LEU A 76 -35.06 -6.79 -15.51
CA LEU A 76 -33.79 -6.11 -15.77
C LEU A 76 -33.57 -4.94 -14.82
N GLN A 77 -34.59 -4.13 -14.54
CA GLN A 77 -34.49 -3.04 -13.57
C GLN A 77 -34.18 -3.57 -12.16
N GLY A 78 -34.81 -4.68 -11.76
CA GLY A 78 -34.53 -5.34 -10.49
C GLY A 78 -33.10 -5.89 -10.41
N GLN A 79 -32.60 -6.51 -11.47
CA GLN A 79 -31.21 -7.00 -11.53
C GLN A 79 -30.20 -5.85 -11.47
N ILE A 80 -30.44 -4.75 -12.18
CA ILE A 80 -29.57 -3.57 -12.16
C ILE A 80 -29.54 -2.96 -10.75
N ALA A 81 -30.69 -2.86 -10.07
CA ALA A 81 -30.76 -2.34 -8.71
C ALA A 81 -29.94 -3.21 -7.74
N LYS A 82 -30.12 -4.54 -7.77
CA LYS A 82 -29.33 -5.47 -6.95
C LYS A 82 -27.84 -5.37 -7.22
N LEU A 83 -27.43 -5.33 -8.49
CA LEU A 83 -26.02 -5.19 -8.84
C LEU A 83 -25.43 -3.88 -8.31
N ARG A 84 -26.21 -2.79 -8.33
CA ARG A 84 -25.78 -1.50 -7.80
C ARG A 84 -25.61 -1.53 -6.28
N ASP A 85 -26.54 -2.16 -5.57
CA ASP A 85 -26.47 -2.32 -4.11
C ASP A 85 -25.27 -3.21 -3.72
N ASP A 86 -25.06 -4.32 -4.43
CA ASP A 86 -23.93 -5.23 -4.20
C ASP A 86 -22.58 -4.55 -4.45
N LEU A 87 -22.49 -3.72 -5.50
CA LEU A 87 -21.28 -2.94 -5.79
C LEU A 87 -21.03 -1.87 -4.71
N GLN A 88 -22.08 -1.19 -4.26
CA GLN A 88 -21.96 -0.19 -3.19
C GLN A 88 -21.44 -0.84 -1.89
N ALA A 89 -22.02 -1.98 -1.50
CA ALA A 89 -21.58 -2.72 -0.32
C ALA A 89 -20.13 -3.21 -0.43
N GLN A 90 -19.70 -3.66 -1.63
CA GLN A 90 -18.31 -4.04 -1.86
C GLN A 90 -17.34 -2.86 -1.77
N ILE A 91 -17.74 -1.68 -2.28
CA ILE A 91 -16.94 -0.46 -2.18
C ILE A 91 -16.78 -0.03 -0.72
N GLU A 92 -17.85 -0.04 0.06
CA GLU A 92 -17.82 0.29 1.50
C GLU A 92 -16.93 -0.67 2.28
N LYS A 93 -17.07 -1.98 2.03
CA LYS A 93 -16.21 -2.98 2.67
C LYS A 93 -14.72 -2.78 2.32
N LEU A 94 -14.41 -2.50 1.06
CA LEU A 94 -13.04 -2.23 0.63
C LEU A 94 -12.48 -0.96 1.29
N HIS A 95 -13.31 0.08 1.43
CA HIS A 95 -12.94 1.31 2.11
C HIS A 95 -12.60 1.05 3.59
N ASP A 96 -13.44 0.32 4.31
CA ASP A 96 -13.22 -0.03 5.72
C ASP A 96 -11.97 -0.90 5.91
N ASP A 97 -11.77 -1.89 5.03
CA ASP A 97 -10.58 -2.75 5.04
C ASP A 97 -9.29 -1.94 4.81
N LEU A 98 -9.32 -0.96 3.89
CA LEU A 98 -8.18 -0.08 3.63
C LEU A 98 -7.91 0.86 4.81
N GLN A 99 -8.96 1.42 5.43
CA GLN A 99 -8.82 2.26 6.61
C GLN A 99 -8.18 1.47 7.77
N GLY A 100 -8.65 0.25 8.03
CA GLY A 100 -8.08 -0.63 9.04
C GLY A 100 -6.61 -0.98 8.78
N GLN A 101 -6.23 -1.22 7.53
CA GLN A 101 -4.83 -1.44 7.15
C GLN A 101 -3.95 -0.22 7.38
N ILE A 102 -4.44 0.99 7.08
CA ILE A 102 -3.72 2.25 7.31
C ILE A 102 -3.50 2.47 8.81
N GLU A 103 -4.53 2.25 9.63
CA GLU A 103 -4.44 2.40 11.09
C GLU A 103 -3.42 1.42 11.69
N LYS A 104 -3.45 0.16 11.25
CA LYS A 104 -2.48 -0.86 11.67
C LYS A 104 -1.05 -0.47 11.28
N LEU A 105 -0.83 -0.06 10.04
CA LEU A 105 0.49 0.39 9.56
C LEU A 105 1.01 1.57 10.37
N ARG A 106 0.13 2.53 10.71
CA ARG A 106 0.50 3.70 11.53
C ARG A 106 0.92 3.28 12.93
N SER A 107 0.17 2.36 13.56
CA SER A 107 0.52 1.81 14.88
C SER A 107 1.85 1.07 14.85
N ASP A 108 2.07 0.23 13.83
CA ASP A 108 3.32 -0.54 13.68
C ASP A 108 4.53 0.39 13.50
N LEU A 109 4.40 1.44 12.68
CA LEU A 109 5.45 2.44 12.49
C LEU A 109 5.73 3.22 13.78
N GLN A 110 4.70 3.60 14.54
CA GLN A 110 4.89 4.27 15.82
C GLN A 110 5.68 3.37 16.79
N GLY A 111 5.32 2.10 16.90
CA GLY A 111 6.04 1.14 17.74
C GLY A 111 7.50 0.94 17.31
N GLN A 112 7.78 0.91 16.01
CA GLN A 112 9.14 0.84 15.49
C GLN A 112 9.96 2.08 15.83
N ILE A 113 9.37 3.29 15.74
CA ILE A 113 10.03 4.54 16.11
C ILE A 113 10.35 4.59 17.60
N GLU A 114 9.42 4.16 18.46
CA GLU A 114 9.63 4.11 19.91
C GLU A 114 10.75 3.15 20.29
N LYS A 115 10.78 1.96 19.67
CA LYS A 115 11.85 0.98 19.86
C LYS A 115 13.21 1.54 19.42
N LEU A 116 13.29 2.14 18.22
CA LEU A 116 14.52 2.74 17.73
C LEU A 116 15.03 3.85 18.65
N ARG A 117 14.12 4.67 19.19
CA ARG A 117 14.47 5.73 20.15
C ARG A 117 15.04 5.16 21.45
N SER A 118 14.44 4.10 21.98
CA SER A 118 14.94 3.40 23.17
C SER A 118 16.32 2.79 22.93
N ASP A 119 16.52 2.14 21.78
CA ASP A 119 17.80 1.52 21.42
C ASP A 119 18.91 2.58 21.29
N LEU A 120 18.62 3.72 20.65
CA LEU A 120 19.56 4.83 20.55
C LEU A 120 19.90 5.45 21.91
N GLN A 121 18.90 5.60 22.80
CA GLN A 121 19.15 6.08 24.14
C GLN A 121 20.09 5.14 24.91
N GLY A 122 19.85 3.83 24.84
CA GLY A 122 20.72 2.83 25.46
C GLY A 122 22.15 2.86 24.90
N GLN A 123 22.31 3.05 23.59
CA GLN A 123 23.64 3.20 22.97
C GLN A 123 24.36 4.47 23.47
N ILE A 124 23.66 5.60 23.58
CA ILE A 124 24.23 6.85 24.11
C ILE A 124 24.70 6.66 25.56
N GLU A 125 23.88 6.03 26.41
CA GLU A 125 24.23 5.75 27.81
C GLU A 125 25.46 4.85 27.91
N LYS A 126 25.56 3.82 27.07
CA LYS A 126 26.73 2.94 27.00
C LYS A 126 28.00 3.70 26.60
N VAL A 127 27.94 4.49 25.53
CA VAL A 127 29.09 5.32 25.08
C VAL A 127 29.52 6.30 26.18
N ARG A 128 28.56 6.91 26.88
CA ARG A 128 28.86 7.83 27.99
C ARG A 128 29.58 7.11 29.14
N SER A 129 29.11 5.92 29.52
CA SER A 129 29.74 5.09 30.56
C SER A 129 31.15 4.68 30.15
N ASP A 130 31.35 4.24 28.91
CA ASP A 130 32.65 3.83 28.40
C ASP A 130 33.65 5.00 28.41
N LEU A 131 33.21 6.20 27.96
CA LEU A 131 34.04 7.40 28.00
C LEU A 131 34.39 7.83 29.43
N GLN A 132 33.45 7.73 30.37
CA GLN A 132 33.73 8.03 31.78
C GLN A 132 34.81 7.08 32.33
N GLY A 133 34.70 5.78 32.07
CA GLY A 133 35.70 4.80 32.47
C GLY A 133 37.08 5.06 31.86
N GLN A 134 37.13 5.46 30.58
CA GLN A 134 38.39 5.85 29.93
C GLN A 134 39.01 7.09 30.58
N ILE A 135 38.21 8.11 30.90
CA ILE A 135 38.69 9.32 31.59
C ILE A 135 39.27 8.98 32.96
N GLU A 136 38.57 8.15 33.74
CA GLU A 136 39.04 7.71 35.07
C GLU A 136 40.36 6.95 34.98
N LYS A 137 40.51 6.06 33.98
CA LYS A 137 41.75 5.34 33.72
C LYS A 137 42.90 6.29 33.37
N VAL A 138 42.70 7.22 32.44
CA VAL A 138 43.70 8.24 32.07
C VAL A 138 44.11 9.07 33.29
N ARG A 139 43.14 9.46 34.13
CA ARG A 139 43.42 10.22 35.36
C ARG A 139 44.28 9.43 36.34
N SER A 140 43.97 8.15 36.54
CA SER A 140 44.77 7.26 37.39
C SER A 140 46.19 7.08 36.87
N ASP A 141 46.33 6.85 35.56
CA ASP A 141 47.63 6.67 34.91
C ASP A 141 48.50 7.94 35.04
N LEU A 142 47.90 9.12 34.83
CA LEU A 142 48.59 10.40 35.01
C LEU A 142 49.00 10.65 36.47
N GLN A 143 48.14 10.32 37.43
CA GLN A 143 48.48 10.43 38.84
C GLN A 143 49.68 9.54 39.20
N GLY A 144 49.69 8.28 38.75
CA GLY A 144 50.82 7.38 38.97
C GLY A 144 52.11 7.87 38.32
N GLN A 145 52.05 8.45 37.12
CA GLN A 145 53.22 9.07 36.47
C GLN A 145 53.75 10.27 37.25
N ILE A 146 52.87 11.13 37.76
CA ILE A 146 53.26 12.28 38.60
C ILE A 146 53.94 11.82 39.89
N GLU A 147 53.38 10.82 40.57
CA GLU A 147 53.97 10.26 41.79
C GLU A 147 55.36 9.67 41.54
N LYS A 148 55.53 8.96 40.41
CA LYS A 148 56.83 8.43 39.99
C LYS A 148 57.85 9.54 39.74
N VAL A 149 57.50 10.56 38.96
CA VAL A 149 58.38 11.71 38.70
C VAL A 149 58.76 12.42 40.00
N ARG A 150 57.80 12.59 40.93
CA ARG A 150 58.07 13.20 42.23
C ARG A 150 59.03 12.37 43.07
N SER A 151 58.88 11.04 43.08
CA SER A 151 59.79 10.12 43.77
C SER A 151 61.20 10.17 43.18
N ASP A 152 61.31 10.15 41.85
CA ASP A 152 62.60 10.21 41.15
C ASP A 152 63.34 11.53 41.45
N LEU A 153 62.63 12.66 41.40
CA LEU A 153 63.19 13.97 41.74
C LEU A 153 63.62 14.05 43.21
N GLN A 154 62.84 13.49 44.13
CA GLN A 154 63.21 13.46 45.55
C GLN A 154 64.49 12.65 45.76
N GLY A 155 64.61 11.49 45.10
CA GLY A 155 65.83 10.68 45.12
C GLY A 155 67.05 11.45 44.60
N GLN A 156 66.92 12.14 43.45
CA GLN A 156 67.99 12.97 42.90
C GLN A 156 68.41 14.11 43.85
N ILE A 157 67.45 14.75 44.53
CA ILE A 157 67.73 15.80 45.53
C ILE A 157 68.51 15.22 46.70
N ASP A 158 68.13 14.04 47.19
CA ASP A 158 68.78 13.42 48.35
C ASP A 158 70.21 12.94 48.00
N GLU A 159 70.43 12.40 46.80
CA GLU A 159 71.77 12.09 46.27
C GLU A 159 72.64 13.35 46.16
N LEU A 160 72.09 14.44 45.63
CA LEU A 160 72.81 15.71 45.51
C LEU A 160 73.20 16.27 46.88
N LYS A 161 72.29 16.23 47.86
CA LYS A 161 72.57 16.65 49.24
C LYS A 161 73.68 15.80 49.86
N ALA A 162 73.64 14.48 49.69
CA ALA A 162 74.67 13.59 50.21
C ALA A 162 76.04 13.92 49.60
N HIS A 163 76.10 14.11 48.28
CA HIS A 163 77.32 14.49 47.57
C HIS A 163 77.88 15.84 48.03
N MET A 164 77.02 16.85 48.20
CA MET A 164 77.41 18.15 48.73
C MET A 164 77.96 18.05 50.16
N ASN A 165 77.31 17.26 51.02
CA ASN A 165 77.74 17.08 52.39
C ASN A 165 79.13 16.42 52.47
N ILE A 166 79.39 15.42 51.63
CA ILE A 166 80.72 14.81 51.49
C ILE A 166 81.76 15.86 51.07
N ARG A 167 81.45 16.67 50.04
CA ARG A 167 82.37 17.72 49.57
C ARG A 167 82.65 18.78 50.64
N PHE A 168 81.63 19.23 51.36
CA PHE A 168 81.82 20.18 52.46
C PHE A 168 82.66 19.58 53.58
N ASN A 169 82.43 18.33 53.97
CA ASN A 169 83.25 17.64 54.98
C ASN A 169 84.72 17.57 54.56
N ILE A 170 84.99 17.20 53.29
CA ILE A 170 86.37 17.21 52.76
C ILE A 170 86.97 18.62 52.82
N LEU A 171 86.22 19.65 52.41
CA LEU A 171 86.68 21.04 52.46
C LEU A 171 86.96 21.51 53.90
N TYR A 172 86.10 21.17 54.86
CA TYR A 172 86.32 21.45 56.29
C TYR A 172 87.59 20.77 56.82
N MET A 173 87.84 19.51 56.44
CA MET A 173 89.06 18.81 56.85
C MET A 173 90.32 19.44 56.24
N LEU A 174 90.29 19.80 54.94
CA LEU A 174 91.43 20.45 54.28
C LEU A 174 91.73 21.84 54.85
N THR A 175 90.70 22.65 55.10
CA THR A 175 90.86 23.97 55.72
C THR A 175 91.39 23.86 57.15
N GLY A 176 90.86 22.92 57.95
CA GLY A 176 91.38 22.61 59.28
C GLY A 176 92.85 22.20 59.27
N LEU A 177 93.24 21.27 58.39
CA LEU A 177 94.64 20.87 58.20
C LEU A 177 95.53 22.05 57.78
N ALA A 178 95.07 22.89 56.85
CA ALA A 178 95.82 24.07 56.41
C ALA A 178 96.03 25.09 57.53
N LEU A 179 95.03 25.32 58.38
CA LEU A 179 95.14 26.20 59.55
C LEU A 179 96.13 25.65 60.58
N VAL A 180 96.09 24.33 60.86
CA VAL A 180 97.07 23.68 61.73
C VAL A 180 98.48 23.86 61.17
N LEU A 181 98.69 23.60 59.88
CA LEU A 181 99.98 23.77 59.22
C LEU A 181 100.50 25.21 59.33
N HIS A 182 99.65 26.22 59.06
CA HIS A 182 99.99 27.64 59.23
C HIS A 182 100.32 27.99 60.69
N GLY A 183 99.60 27.43 61.65
CA GLY A 183 99.91 27.59 63.06
C GLY A 183 101.30 27.05 63.41
N VAL A 184 101.66 25.87 62.89
CA VAL A 184 103.00 25.28 63.06
C VAL A 184 104.07 26.15 62.40
N THR A 185 103.88 26.60 61.16
CA THR A 185 104.88 27.43 60.46
C THR A 185 105.09 28.79 61.15
N LEU A 186 104.02 29.44 61.59
CA LEU A 186 104.11 30.68 62.38
C LEU A 186 104.82 30.46 63.72
N GLY A 187 104.52 29.35 64.42
CA GLY A 187 105.20 28.99 65.67
C GLY A 187 106.70 28.74 65.49
N VAL A 188 107.09 28.06 64.40
CA VAL A 188 108.51 27.87 64.03
C VAL A 188 109.16 29.21 63.70
N LEU A 189 108.51 30.07 62.92
CA LEU A 189 109.01 31.40 62.55
C LEU A 189 109.24 32.27 63.79
N PHE A 190 108.28 32.30 64.73
CA PHE A 190 108.40 33.01 66.00
C PHE A 190 109.59 32.52 66.82
N LYS A 191 109.81 31.20 66.88
CA LYS A 191 110.95 30.57 67.57
C LYS A 191 112.30 30.91 66.93
N ILE A 192 112.34 31.08 65.61
CA ILE A 192 113.54 31.55 64.88
C ILE A 192 113.78 33.03 65.15
N LEU A 193 112.75 33.87 65.03
CA LEU A 193 112.81 35.31 65.30
C LEU A 193 113.22 35.64 66.74
N SER A 194 112.76 34.87 67.73
CA SER A 194 113.15 35.04 69.14
C SER A 194 114.62 34.70 69.43
N ARG A 195 115.36 34.16 68.45
CA ARG A 195 116.79 33.78 68.57
C ARG A 195 117.72 34.67 67.73
N LEU A 196 117.18 35.62 66.98
CA LEU A 196 117.99 36.61 66.27
C LEU A 196 118.47 37.68 67.28
N PRO A 197 119.76 38.06 67.26
CA PRO A 197 120.35 39.05 68.16
C PRO A 197 119.89 40.49 67.89
#